data_AF-A0A2S5MBH9-F1
#
_entry.id   AF-A0A2S5MBH9-F1
#
_cell.length_a   1.000
_cell.length_b   1.000
_cell.length_c   1.000
_cell.angle_alpha   90.00
_cell.angle_beta   90.00
_cell.angle_gamma   90.00
#
_symmetry.space_group_name_H-M   'P 1'
#
loop_
_entity.id
_entity.type
_entity.pdbx_description
1 polymer ?
#
loop_
_entity_poly.entity_id
_entity_poly.type
_entity_poly.pdbx_seq_one_letter_code
_entity_poly.pdbx_strand_id
1 'polypeptide(L)' 'MTPSVPDHLNPIQWHQAIAVSRHTCARVFRDGGTASDALATFGLTADDAITWEKAVDHIAAELCAHPMARAA' A
#
# COMPACT_ATOMS: atom_id res chain seq x y z
N MET A 1 -11.70 -12.82 2.74
CA MET A 1 -11.84 -11.79 3.78
C MET A 1 -11.73 -10.45 3.10
N THR A 2 -12.81 -9.66 3.09
CA THR A 2 -12.77 -8.27 2.63
C THR A 2 -11.99 -7.45 3.65
N PRO A 3 -10.95 -6.68 3.26
CA PRO A 3 -10.23 -5.83 4.20
C PRO A 3 -11.22 -4.80 4.75
N SER A 4 -11.35 -4.75 6.07
CA SER A 4 -12.19 -3.78 6.77
C SER A 4 -11.70 -2.37 6.45
N VAL A 5 -12.56 -1.52 5.89
CA VAL A 5 -12.27 -0.12 5.63
C VAL A 5 -12.15 0.60 6.98
N PRO A 6 -11.11 1.40 7.25
CA PRO A 6 -11.03 2.23 8.45
C PRO A 6 -12.15 3.29 8.48
N ASP A 7 -12.81 3.50 9.63
CA ASP A 7 -14.01 4.36 9.75
C ASP A 7 -13.83 5.82 9.29
N HIS A 8 -12.59 6.31 9.25
CA HIS A 8 -12.24 7.68 8.85
C HIS A 8 -11.87 7.81 7.36
N LEU A 9 -11.84 6.71 6.61
CA LEU A 9 -11.45 6.69 5.20
C LEU A 9 -12.65 6.41 4.30
N ASN A 10 -12.66 7.05 3.13
CA ASN A 10 -13.67 6.75 2.13
C ASN A 10 -13.50 5.30 1.64
N PRO A 11 -14.54 4.44 1.72
CA PRO A 11 -14.46 3.04 1.31
C PRO A 11 -13.98 2.82 -0.12
N ILE A 12 -14.34 3.73 -1.03
CA ILE A 12 -13.92 3.65 -2.44
C ILE A 12 -12.43 3.96 -2.55
N GLN A 13 -11.97 5.00 -1.85
CA GLN A 13 -10.56 5.39 -1.83
C GLN A 13 -9.70 4.28 -1.23
N TRP A 14 -10.15 3.66 -0.14
CA TRP A 14 -9.46 2.53 0.48
C TRP A 14 -9.33 1.33 -0.46
N HIS A 15 -10.43 0.92 -1.11
CA HIS A 15 -10.37 -0.20 -2.05
C HIS A 15 -9.45 0.08 -3.26
N GLN A 16 -9.47 1.32 -3.78
CA GLN A 16 -8.55 1.73 -4.83
C GLN A 16 -7.09 1.71 -4.35
N ALA A 17 -6.81 2.24 -3.16
CA ALA A 17 -5.49 2.25 -2.54
C ALA A 17 -4.97 0.82 -2.32
N ILE A 18 -5.82 -0.10 -1.84
CA ILE A 18 -5.48 -1.53 -1.68
C ILE A 18 -5.19 -2.17 -3.03
N ALA A 19 -5.97 -1.90 -4.08
CA ALA A 19 -5.73 -2.46 -5.40
C ALA A 19 -4.38 -2.02 -5.99
N VAL A 20 -4.05 -0.73 -5.86
CA VAL A 20 -2.76 -0.16 -6.27
C VAL A 20 -1.62 -0.78 -5.46
N SER A 21 -1.76 -0.83 -4.13
CA SER A 21 -0.75 -1.39 -3.23
C SER A 21 -0.44 -2.85 -3.56
N ARG A 22 -1.49 -3.67 -3.76
CA ARG A 22 -1.34 -5.08 -4.15
C ARG A 22 -0.66 -5.23 -5.50
N HIS A 23 -0.99 -4.39 -6.47
CA HIS A 23 -0.37 -4.44 -7.80
C HIS A 23 1.14 -4.18 -7.70
N THR A 24 1.55 -3.16 -6.94
CA THR A 24 2.97 -2.83 -6.74
C THR A 24 3.69 -3.92 -5.98
N CYS A 25 3.13 -4.41 -4.87
CA CYS A 25 3.72 -5.53 -4.12
C CYS A 25 3.88 -6.78 -5.00
N ALA A 26 2.89 -7.12 -5.81
CA ALA A 26 2.97 -8.26 -6.72
C ALA A 26 4.04 -8.08 -7.81
N ARG A 27 4.26 -6.84 -8.29
CA ARG A 27 5.35 -6.54 -9.21
C ARG A 27 6.70 -6.76 -8.54
N VAL A 28 6.93 -6.14 -7.38
CA VAL A 28 8.20 -6.28 -6.65
C VAL A 28 8.49 -7.74 -6.28
N PHE A 29 7.48 -8.49 -5.85
CA PHE A 29 7.61 -9.92 -5.57
C PHE A 29 8.05 -10.72 -6.82
N ARG A 30 7.47 -10.44 -8.00
CA ARG A 30 7.87 -11.10 -9.26
C ARG A 30 9.28 -10.72 -9.69
N ASP A 31 9.70 -9.50 -9.40
CA ASP A 31 11.06 -9.02 -9.70
C ASP A 31 12.11 -9.57 -8.70
N GLY A 32 11.68 -10.37 -7.71
CA GLY A 32 12.55 -10.99 -6.71
C GLY A 32 12.87 -10.10 -5.50
N GLY A 33 12.16 -8.98 -5.34
CA GLY A 33 12.32 -8.06 -4.22
C GLY A 33 11.56 -8.47 -2.96
N THR A 34 11.75 -7.67 -1.91
CA THR A 34 11.14 -7.86 -0.59
C THR A 34 9.96 -6.91 -0.35
N ALA A 35 9.19 -7.17 0.71
CA ALA A 35 8.11 -6.28 1.11
C ALA A 35 8.61 -4.88 1.51
N SER A 36 9.84 -4.78 2.05
CA SER A 36 10.51 -3.51 2.34
C SER A 36 10.85 -2.74 1.06
N ASP A 37 11.26 -3.41 -0.01
CA ASP A 37 11.52 -2.76 -1.31
C ASP A 37 10.24 -2.18 -1.93
N ALA A 38 9.11 -2.86 -1.73
CA ALA A 38 7.82 -2.34 -2.15
C ALA A 38 7.43 -1.06 -1.40
N LEU A 39 7.69 -1.00 -0.08
CA LEU A 39 7.50 0.22 0.71
C LEU A 39 8.43 1.36 0.29
N ALA A 40 9.69 1.05 0.02
CA ALA A 40 10.68 2.03 -0.43
C ALA A 40 10.26 2.73 -1.74
N THR A 41 9.50 2.05 -2.60
CA THR A 41 8.93 2.64 -3.83
C THR A 41 7.98 3.82 -3.54
N PHE A 42 7.35 3.82 -2.36
CA PHE A 42 6.48 4.89 -1.88
C PHE A 42 7.19 5.83 -0.88
N GLY A 43 8.51 5.69 -0.72
CA GLY A 43 9.29 6.46 0.26
C GLY A 43 9.08 6.03 1.71
N LEU A 44 8.47 4.85 1.93
CA LEU A 44 8.17 4.32 3.26
C LEU A 44 9.31 3.40 3.73
N THR A 45 9.55 3.38 5.04
CA THR A 45 10.50 2.48 5.69
C THR A 45 9.76 1.40 6.47
N ALA A 46 10.25 0.16 6.39
CA ALA A 46 9.73 -0.96 7.17
C ALA A 46 10.72 -1.36 8.27
N ASP A 47 10.20 -1.85 9.39
CA ASP A 47 10.99 -2.63 10.34
C ASP A 47 11.40 -3.98 9.72
N ASP A 48 12.48 -4.60 10.24
CA ASP A 48 13.18 -5.77 9.68
C ASP A 48 12.35 -7.07 9.50
N ALA A 49 11.03 -7.05 9.70
CA ALA A 49 10.16 -8.21 9.56
C ALA A 49 8.75 -7.89 9.04
N ILE A 50 8.61 -6.99 8.06
CA ILE A 50 7.29 -6.72 7.49
C ILE A 50 6.82 -7.84 6.54
N THR A 51 5.56 -8.25 6.69
CA THR A 51 4.90 -9.19 5.77
C THR A 51 4.28 -8.44 4.59
N TRP A 52 4.08 -9.14 3.47
CA TRP A 52 3.43 -8.56 2.28
C TRP A 52 2.04 -7.98 2.56
N GLU A 53 1.26 -8.63 3.43
CA GLU A 53 -0.07 -8.13 3.83
C GLU A 53 0.04 -6.79 4.57
N LYS A 54 0.96 -6.71 5.55
CA LYS A 54 1.21 -5.46 6.28
C LYS A 54 1.76 -4.35 5.38
N ALA A 55 2.61 -4.70 4.40
CA ALA A 55 3.14 -3.74 3.45
C ALA A 55 2.02 -3.16 2.57
N VAL A 56 1.09 -3.99 2.10
CA VAL A 56 -0.08 -3.54 1.32
C VAL A 56 -0.94 -2.58 2.15
N ASP A 57 -1.24 -2.92 3.40
CA ASP A 57 -2.07 -2.07 4.26
C ASP A 57 -1.38 -0.73 4.58
N HIS A 58 -0.05 -0.75 4.79
CA HIS A 58 0.74 0.44 5.06
C HIS A 58 0.77 1.38 3.84
N ILE A 59 1.03 0.84 2.64
CA ILE A 59 0.98 1.64 1.40
C ILE A 59 -0.43 2.18 1.16
N ALA A 60 -1.47 1.37 1.40
CA ALA A 60 -2.85 1.82 1.21
C ALA A 60 -3.23 2.94 2.19
N ALA A 61 -2.80 2.85 3.46
CA ALA A 61 -2.97 3.91 4.43
C ALA A 61 -2.26 5.19 4.00
N GLU A 62 -1.03 5.09 3.49
CA GLU A 62 -0.28 6.24 3.00
C GLU A 62 -0.94 6.91 1.78
N LEU A 63 -1.40 6.12 0.81
CA LEU A 63 -2.14 6.63 -0.35
C LEU A 63 -3.46 7.30 0.02
N CYS A 64 -4.07 6.86 1.12
CA CYS A 64 -5.28 7.47 1.67
C CYS A 64 -4.98 8.76 2.46
N ALA A 65 -3.89 8.79 3.22
CA ALA A 65 -3.44 9.94 4.02
C ALA A 65 -2.89 11.07 3.14
N HIS A 66 -2.20 10.71 2.07
CA HIS A 66 -1.68 11.60 1.05
C HIS A 66 -2.40 11.30 -0.27
N PRO A 67 -3.68 11.71 -0.42
CA PRO A 67 -4.35 11.61 -1.70
C PRO A 67 -3.47 12.37 -2.69
N MET A 68 -2.85 11.65 -3.63
CA MET A 68 -2.03 12.24 -4.68
C MET A 68 -2.78 13.45 -5.21
N ALA A 69 -2.30 14.64 -4.86
CA ALA A 69 -2.88 15.87 -5.34
C ALA A 69 -2.88 15.72 -6.86
N ARG A 70 -4.07 15.61 -7.44
CA ARG A 70 -4.26 15.52 -8.88
C ARG A 70 -3.42 16.65 -9.45
N ALA A 71 -2.32 16.31 -10.14
CA ALA A 71 -1.64 17.28 -10.98
C ALA A 71 -2.73 17.76 -11.96
N ALA A 72 -3.02 19.05 -11.85
CA ALA A 72 -4.07 19.75 -12.57
C ALA A 72 -3.87 19.69 -14.09
#